data_AF-A0A8J6EWA7-F1
#
_entry.id   AF-A0A8J6EWA7-F1
#
_cell.length_a   1.000
_cell.length_b   1.000
_cell.length_c   1.000
_cell.angle_alpha   90.00
_cell.angle_beta   90.00
_cell.angle_gamma   90.00
#
_symmetry.space_group_name_H-M   'P 1'
#
loop_
_entity.id
_entity.type
_entity.pdbx_description
1 polymer ?
#
loop_
_entity_poly.entity_id
_entity_poly.type
_entity_poly.pdbx_seq_one_letter_code
_entity_poly.pdbx_strand_id
1 'polypeptide(L)'
;MEEEEEEEEVERLQTLSCQHKEAACTQARHKAAHTSNNMGERRKQNAPRGEHKKIVNGAKDHGGQWGRAWEVDWFSLGSVIFLLMFAPLIVYYFVMSCDQYQCALTGPVLDLYSGKTQLSDIWKKTPLITWEAVYIYAAWVSFQVFLYMLLPDICHKFLPGYVGGVQEGARTPAGIINKYQINGLQAWIVTHILWFANAYYFHWFSPTIIIDNWIPLLWCANILGYSVSTFAMIKAYWFPTNVKDCKFTGNVIYDYMMGIEFNPRIGKWFDFKLFFNGRPGIVAWALINLSYAAKQQELYGQVTNSMILVNILQAIYVVDFFWNEAWYLKTIDICHDHFGWYLGWGDCVWLPYLYTLQVILHCCRSSHPEIAAL
;
A
#
# COMPACT_ATOMS: atom_id res chain seq x y z
N MET A 1 -31.44 -28.73 18.56
CA MET A 1 -32.77 -28.12 18.35
C MET A 1 -32.70 -26.64 18.71
N GLU A 2 -32.43 -26.25 19.97
CA GLU A 2 -32.24 -24.82 20.31
C GLU A 2 -31.00 -24.18 19.64
N GLU A 3 -29.86 -24.88 19.55
CA GLU A 3 -28.65 -24.36 18.86
C GLU A 3 -28.79 -24.22 17.34
N GLU A 4 -29.60 -25.07 16.69
CA GLU A 4 -29.87 -24.98 15.24
C GLU A 4 -30.82 -23.82 14.93
N GLU A 5 -31.78 -23.52 15.82
CA GLU A 5 -32.68 -22.37 15.69
C GLU A 5 -31.92 -21.04 15.83
N GLU A 6 -30.92 -20.98 16.73
CA GLU A 6 -30.09 -19.79 16.95
C GLU A 6 -29.15 -19.51 15.76
N GLU A 7 -28.57 -20.54 15.13
CA GLU A 7 -27.79 -20.40 13.89
C GLU A 7 -28.64 -19.91 12.71
N GLU A 8 -29.86 -20.44 12.56
CA GLU A 8 -30.79 -20.05 11.49
C GLU A 8 -31.33 -18.61 11.68
N GLU A 9 -31.44 -18.15 12.93
CA GLU A 9 -31.80 -16.76 13.26
C GLU A 9 -30.64 -15.79 12.97
N VAL A 10 -29.40 -16.18 13.31
CA VAL A 10 -28.19 -15.40 12.98
C VAL A 10 -28.00 -15.29 11.47
N GLU A 11 -28.20 -16.36 10.71
CA GLU A 11 -28.09 -16.35 9.25
C GLU A 11 -29.20 -15.49 8.60
N ARG A 12 -30.42 -15.54 9.13
CA ARG A 12 -31.52 -14.64 8.72
C ARG A 12 -31.22 -13.18 8.99
N LEU A 13 -30.69 -12.85 10.18
CA LEU A 13 -30.31 -11.48 10.55
C LEU A 13 -29.16 -10.95 9.69
N GLN A 14 -28.18 -11.79 9.36
CA GLN A 14 -27.09 -11.45 8.45
C GLN A 14 -27.60 -11.18 7.03
N THR A 15 -28.52 -12.01 6.53
CA THR A 15 -29.15 -11.86 5.21
C THR A 15 -29.98 -10.58 5.13
N LEU A 16 -30.78 -10.29 6.16
CA LEU A 16 -31.56 -9.05 6.25
C LEU A 16 -30.68 -7.80 6.32
N SER A 17 -29.58 -7.85 7.08
CA SER A 17 -28.57 -6.78 7.09
C SER A 17 -27.91 -6.60 5.73
N CYS A 18 -27.65 -7.68 4.99
CA CYS A 18 -27.10 -7.62 3.63
C CYS A 18 -28.07 -6.96 2.65
N GLN A 19 -29.35 -7.37 2.67
CA GLN A 19 -30.40 -6.78 1.82
C GLN A 19 -30.64 -5.30 2.13
N HIS A 20 -30.59 -4.90 3.41
CA HIS A 20 -30.74 -3.49 3.80
C HIS A 20 -29.56 -2.63 3.32
N LYS A 21 -28.33 -3.17 3.35
CA LYS A 21 -27.12 -2.51 2.82
C LYS A 21 -27.16 -2.41 1.29
N GLU A 22 -27.66 -3.43 0.60
CA GLU A 22 -27.80 -3.47 -0.86
C GLU A 22 -28.85 -2.46 -1.36
N ALA A 23 -29.99 -2.36 -0.67
CA ALA A 23 -31.02 -1.35 -0.94
C ALA A 23 -30.49 0.08 -0.73
N ALA A 24 -29.74 0.31 0.35
CA ALA A 24 -29.11 1.60 0.61
C ALA A 24 -28.04 1.96 -0.45
N CYS A 25 -27.26 0.98 -0.90
CA CYS A 25 -26.28 1.17 -1.98
C CYS A 25 -26.97 1.50 -3.32
N THR A 26 -28.08 0.83 -3.63
CA THR A 26 -28.86 1.08 -4.85
C THR A 26 -29.48 2.47 -4.83
N GLN A 27 -29.99 2.89 -3.68
CA GLN A 27 -30.53 4.24 -3.49
C GLN A 27 -29.44 5.32 -3.58
N ALA A 28 -28.23 5.05 -3.10
CA ALA A 28 -27.08 5.94 -3.27
C ALA A 28 -26.66 6.07 -4.74
N ARG A 29 -26.64 4.97 -5.50
CA ARG A 29 -26.38 4.97 -6.96
C ARG A 29 -27.41 5.81 -7.72
N HIS A 30 -28.71 5.68 -7.42
CA HIS A 30 -29.75 6.49 -8.05
C HIS A 30 -29.65 7.98 -7.71
N LYS A 31 -29.30 8.33 -6.47
CA LYS A 31 -29.08 9.73 -6.07
C LYS A 31 -27.86 10.35 -6.78
N ALA A 32 -26.77 9.59 -6.95
CA ALA A 32 -25.60 10.05 -7.69
C ALA A 32 -25.91 10.28 -9.17
N ALA A 33 -26.63 9.36 -9.82
CA ALA A 33 -27.05 9.48 -11.21
C ALA A 33 -27.99 10.68 -11.46
N HIS A 34 -28.96 10.93 -10.56
CA HIS A 34 -29.86 12.08 -10.66
C HIS A 34 -29.16 13.43 -10.45
N THR A 35 -28.14 13.48 -9.58
CA THR A 35 -27.38 14.71 -9.31
C THR A 35 -26.50 15.09 -10.51
N SER A 36 -25.93 14.10 -11.20
CA SER A 36 -25.15 14.30 -12.43
C SER A 36 -26.00 14.84 -13.59
N ASN A 37 -27.23 14.33 -13.79
CA ASN A 37 -28.11 14.81 -14.86
C ASN A 37 -28.60 16.26 -14.65
N ASN A 38 -28.92 16.65 -13.42
CA ASN A 38 -29.37 18.01 -13.11
C ASN A 38 -28.24 19.07 -13.22
N MET A 39 -26.97 18.69 -13.06
CA MET A 39 -25.84 19.60 -13.27
C MET A 39 -25.50 19.80 -14.76
N GLY A 40 -25.71 18.79 -15.60
CA GLY A 40 -25.56 18.90 -17.05
C GLY A 40 -26.52 19.91 -17.68
N GLU A 41 -27.75 20.01 -17.16
CA GLU A 41 -28.74 21.00 -17.62
C GLU A 41 -28.44 22.43 -17.11
N ARG A 42 -27.94 22.58 -15.88
CA ARG A 42 -27.56 23.90 -15.33
C ARG A 42 -26.40 24.58 -16.06
N ARG A 43 -25.55 23.81 -16.76
CA ARG A 43 -24.43 24.36 -17.55
C ARG A 43 -24.89 25.03 -18.86
N LYS A 44 -26.15 24.85 -19.28
CA LYS A 44 -26.71 25.45 -20.51
C LYS A 44 -27.48 26.77 -20.30
N GLN A 45 -27.67 27.27 -19.09
CA GLN A 45 -28.58 28.41 -18.84
C GLN A 45 -27.99 29.69 -18.23
N ASN A 46 -26.69 29.77 -17.90
CA ASN A 46 -26.16 30.98 -17.23
C ASN A 46 -25.18 31.78 -18.11
N ALA A 47 -25.72 32.72 -18.89
CA ALA A 47 -25.05 33.96 -19.29
C ALA A 47 -25.47 35.09 -18.31
N PRO A 48 -24.63 36.10 -18.00
CA PRO A 48 -24.81 36.89 -16.79
C PRO A 48 -25.69 38.12 -16.99
N ARG A 49 -26.58 38.40 -16.04
CA ARG A 49 -27.10 39.75 -15.75
C ARG A 49 -27.34 39.95 -14.25
N GLY A 50 -26.65 40.96 -13.72
CA GLY A 50 -27.08 41.97 -12.73
C GLY A 50 -27.89 41.58 -11.48
N GLU A 51 -27.20 41.72 -10.34
CA GLU A 51 -27.62 42.43 -9.11
C GLU A 51 -28.63 41.87 -8.07
N HIS A 52 -28.17 42.07 -6.82
CA HIS A 52 -28.84 42.27 -5.53
C HIS A 52 -29.30 41.10 -4.61
N LYS A 53 -28.60 41.04 -3.47
CA LYS A 53 -28.77 40.25 -2.23
C LYS A 53 -30.18 40.25 -1.65
N LYS A 54 -30.61 39.07 -1.17
CA LYS A 54 -31.24 38.88 0.17
C LYS A 54 -30.75 37.57 0.79
N ILE A 55 -30.12 37.68 1.95
CA ILE A 55 -29.65 36.56 2.77
C ILE A 55 -30.86 36.05 3.56
N VAL A 56 -31.24 34.80 3.33
CA VAL A 56 -32.13 34.02 4.20
C VAL A 56 -31.34 32.82 4.68
N ASN A 57 -31.07 32.79 5.98
CA ASN A 57 -30.41 31.69 6.68
C ASN A 57 -31.32 30.47 6.66
N GLY A 58 -31.06 29.56 5.72
CA GLY A 58 -31.39 28.15 5.84
C GLY A 58 -30.08 27.40 6.00
N ALA A 59 -29.86 26.79 7.16
CA ALA A 59 -28.76 25.86 7.38
C ALA A 59 -28.95 24.66 6.44
N LYS A 60 -28.45 24.78 5.22
CA LYS A 60 -28.10 23.63 4.39
C LYS A 60 -26.85 23.05 5.03
N ASP A 61 -26.97 21.82 5.50
CA ASP A 61 -25.86 20.98 5.91
C ASP A 61 -24.91 20.83 4.71
N HIS A 62 -23.99 21.79 4.59
CA HIS A 62 -22.82 21.65 3.73
C HIS A 62 -21.87 20.71 4.47
N GLY A 63 -22.21 19.42 4.46
CA GLY A 63 -21.27 18.36 4.82
C GLY A 63 -19.99 18.62 4.03
N GLY A 64 -18.95 19.07 4.73
CA GLY A 64 -17.74 19.61 4.13
C GLY A 64 -17.10 18.64 3.13
N GLN A 65 -16.50 19.20 2.09
CA GLN A 65 -15.71 18.52 1.07
C GLN A 65 -14.43 17.94 1.68
N TRP A 66 -14.53 16.89 2.50
CA TRP A 66 -13.42 16.42 3.31
C TRP A 66 -12.69 15.23 2.69
N GLY A 67 -11.36 15.26 2.52
CA GLY A 67 -10.59 14.18 1.88
C GLY A 67 -10.50 14.32 0.36
N ARG A 68 -10.47 13.18 -0.37
CA ARG A 68 -10.37 13.17 -1.85
C ARG A 68 -11.42 14.00 -2.59
N ALA A 69 -11.10 14.42 -3.81
CA ALA A 69 -11.97 15.25 -4.65
C ALA A 69 -13.29 14.54 -4.99
N TRP A 70 -14.38 15.31 -5.00
CA TRP A 70 -15.75 14.85 -5.29
C TRP A 70 -16.11 14.94 -6.77
N GLU A 71 -15.57 15.96 -7.43
CA GLU A 71 -15.69 16.16 -8.88
C GLU A 71 -14.31 15.95 -9.48
N VAL A 72 -14.27 15.20 -10.58
CA VAL A 72 -13.02 14.89 -11.27
C VAL A 72 -12.86 15.86 -12.42
N ASP A 73 -11.93 16.78 -12.29
CA ASP A 73 -11.50 17.63 -13.40
C ASP A 73 -10.62 16.84 -14.38
N TRP A 74 -10.56 17.31 -15.63
CA TRP A 74 -9.80 16.64 -16.69
C TRP A 74 -8.30 16.54 -16.38
N PHE A 75 -7.75 17.49 -15.62
CA PHE A 75 -6.35 17.46 -15.24
C PHE A 75 -6.08 16.40 -14.16
N SER A 76 -6.94 16.28 -13.14
CA SER A 76 -6.86 15.18 -12.17
C SER A 76 -7.02 13.82 -12.83
N LEU A 77 -7.98 13.66 -13.76
CA LEU A 77 -8.16 12.41 -14.48
C LEU A 77 -6.93 12.08 -15.34
N GLY A 78 -6.41 13.05 -16.07
CA GLY A 78 -5.19 12.90 -16.87
C GLY A 78 -3.98 12.51 -16.02
N SER A 79 -3.84 13.13 -14.85
CA SER A 79 -2.77 12.83 -13.89
C SER A 79 -2.89 11.42 -13.30
N VAL A 80 -4.11 10.98 -12.96
CA VAL A 80 -4.36 9.61 -12.48
C VAL A 80 -4.05 8.58 -13.55
N ILE A 81 -4.51 8.78 -14.79
CA ILE A 81 -4.22 7.88 -15.91
C ILE A 81 -2.71 7.82 -16.16
N PHE A 82 -2.03 8.97 -16.13
CA PHE A 82 -0.59 9.03 -16.24
C PHE A 82 0.09 8.21 -15.13
N LEU A 83 -0.25 8.41 -13.86
CA LEU A 83 0.37 7.67 -12.76
C LEU A 83 0.11 6.16 -12.83
N LEU A 84 -1.12 5.74 -13.14
CA LEU A 84 -1.47 4.32 -13.28
C LEU A 84 -0.66 3.61 -14.38
N MET A 85 -0.35 4.30 -15.48
CA MET A 85 0.43 3.74 -16.58
C MET A 85 1.94 3.82 -16.32
N PHE A 86 2.44 4.96 -15.84
CA PHE A 86 3.87 5.22 -15.79
C PHE A 86 4.54 4.78 -14.49
N ALA A 87 3.87 4.78 -13.33
CA ALA A 87 4.53 4.43 -12.08
C ALA A 87 5.04 2.97 -12.04
N PRO A 88 4.30 1.95 -12.53
CA PRO A 88 4.83 0.60 -12.66
C PRO A 88 6.01 0.51 -13.64
N LEU A 89 5.93 1.26 -14.75
CA LEU A 89 7.02 1.32 -15.72
C LEU A 89 8.27 1.96 -15.15
N ILE A 90 8.12 2.98 -14.29
CA ILE A 90 9.24 3.62 -13.57
C ILE A 90 9.91 2.60 -12.65
N VAL A 91 9.15 1.90 -11.80
CA VAL A 91 9.74 0.88 -10.90
C VAL A 91 10.44 -0.21 -11.70
N TYR A 92 9.78 -0.73 -12.74
CA TYR A 92 10.35 -1.71 -13.64
C TYR A 92 11.66 -1.20 -14.28
N TYR A 93 11.67 0.04 -14.75
CA TYR A 93 12.85 0.67 -15.34
C TYR A 93 14.02 0.72 -14.37
N PHE A 94 13.80 1.14 -13.12
CA PHE A 94 14.85 1.17 -12.11
C PHE A 94 15.39 -0.23 -11.81
N VAL A 95 14.52 -1.21 -11.66
CA VAL A 95 14.92 -2.61 -11.40
C VAL A 95 15.71 -3.17 -12.57
N MET A 96 15.26 -2.99 -13.82
CA MET A 96 15.99 -3.46 -15.01
C MET A 96 17.31 -2.71 -15.23
N SER A 97 17.37 -1.41 -14.92
CA SER A 97 18.61 -0.65 -14.96
C SER A 97 19.63 -1.23 -13.98
N CYS A 98 19.19 -1.61 -12.79
CA CYS A 98 20.06 -2.24 -11.79
C CYS A 98 20.51 -3.65 -12.16
N ASP A 99 19.59 -4.47 -12.66
CA ASP A 99 19.85 -5.85 -13.04
C ASP A 99 20.73 -5.98 -14.28
N GLN A 100 20.37 -5.30 -15.37
CA GLN A 100 21.00 -5.50 -16.69
C GLN A 100 22.10 -4.47 -17.00
N TYR A 101 22.12 -3.32 -16.31
CA TYR A 101 22.99 -2.18 -16.65
C TYR A 101 23.79 -1.64 -15.46
N GLN A 102 24.04 -2.44 -14.41
CA GLN A 102 24.83 -2.05 -13.23
C GLN A 102 24.30 -0.76 -12.56
N CYS A 103 22.98 -0.60 -12.54
CA CYS A 103 22.25 0.59 -12.07
C CYS A 103 22.57 1.89 -12.83
N ALA A 104 23.19 1.82 -14.02
CA ALA A 104 23.38 2.98 -14.88
C ALA A 104 22.06 3.38 -15.54
N LEU A 105 21.40 4.41 -15.01
CA LEU A 105 20.12 4.90 -15.53
C LEU A 105 20.20 5.42 -16.97
N THR A 106 21.37 5.75 -17.50
CA THR A 106 21.49 6.15 -18.91
C THR A 106 21.65 4.96 -19.85
N GLY A 107 22.03 3.79 -19.33
CA GLY A 107 22.34 2.59 -20.12
C GLY A 107 21.18 2.12 -21.00
N PRO A 108 20.01 1.78 -20.43
CA PRO A 108 18.86 1.32 -21.22
C PRO A 108 18.43 2.35 -22.29
N VAL A 109 18.45 3.64 -21.96
CA VAL A 109 18.04 4.71 -22.88
C VAL A 109 19.01 4.85 -24.04
N LEU A 110 20.32 4.80 -23.77
CA LEU A 110 21.34 4.91 -24.82
C LEU A 110 21.32 3.70 -25.76
N ASP A 111 21.13 2.49 -25.23
CA ASP A 111 21.06 1.28 -26.04
C ASP A 111 19.78 1.19 -26.88
N LEU A 112 18.65 1.69 -26.37
CA LEU A 112 17.42 1.86 -27.14
C LEU A 112 17.57 2.94 -28.21
N TYR A 113 18.15 4.10 -27.88
CA TYR A 113 18.34 5.21 -28.83
C TYR A 113 19.33 4.85 -29.95
N SER A 114 20.41 4.15 -29.61
CA SER A 114 21.41 3.70 -30.58
C SER A 114 20.98 2.48 -31.41
N GLY A 115 19.81 1.90 -31.12
CA GLY A 115 19.29 0.72 -31.80
C GLY A 115 20.05 -0.58 -31.51
N LYS A 116 20.93 -0.58 -30.51
CA LYS A 116 21.71 -1.76 -30.09
C LYS A 116 20.84 -2.83 -29.46
N THR A 117 19.78 -2.42 -28.76
CA THR A 117 18.81 -3.32 -28.13
C THR A 117 17.40 -2.83 -28.39
N GLN A 118 16.46 -3.75 -28.58
CA GLN A 118 15.03 -3.41 -28.62
C GLN A 118 14.40 -3.61 -27.24
N LEU A 119 13.23 -2.98 -27.00
CA LEU A 119 12.45 -3.22 -25.78
C LEU A 119 12.13 -4.71 -25.58
N SER A 120 11.94 -5.44 -26.68
CA SER A 120 11.70 -6.89 -26.66
C SER A 120 12.89 -7.68 -26.13
N ASP A 121 14.11 -7.20 -26.31
CA ASP A 121 15.32 -7.87 -25.83
C ASP A 121 15.50 -7.68 -24.32
N ILE A 122 15.21 -6.48 -23.81
CA ILE A 122 15.17 -6.21 -22.35
C ILE A 122 14.10 -7.09 -21.70
N TRP A 123 12.91 -7.15 -22.30
CA TRP A 123 11.81 -7.97 -21.81
C TRP A 123 12.14 -9.47 -21.82
N LYS A 124 12.76 -9.99 -22.89
CA LYS A 124 13.18 -11.41 -22.97
C LYS A 124 14.19 -11.82 -21.89
N LYS A 125 15.04 -10.89 -21.46
CA LYS A 125 16.00 -11.11 -20.38
C LYS A 125 15.39 -11.02 -18.99
N THR A 126 14.16 -10.51 -18.89
CA THR A 126 13.49 -10.30 -17.60
C THR A 126 13.01 -11.64 -17.05
N PRO A 127 13.45 -12.04 -15.84
CA PRO A 127 12.94 -13.24 -15.20
C PRO A 127 11.41 -13.20 -15.07
N LEU A 128 10.77 -14.29 -15.46
CA LEU A 128 9.33 -14.48 -15.29
C LEU A 128 9.01 -14.87 -13.85
N ILE A 129 7.72 -14.82 -13.52
CA ILE A 129 7.22 -15.30 -12.22
C ILE A 129 7.57 -16.79 -12.04
N THR A 130 8.12 -17.12 -10.88
CA THR A 130 8.47 -18.50 -10.49
C THR A 130 7.56 -18.96 -9.36
N TRP A 131 7.27 -20.27 -9.28
CA TRP A 131 6.48 -20.82 -8.17
C TRP A 131 7.18 -20.62 -6.83
N GLU A 132 8.51 -20.68 -6.81
CA GLU A 132 9.31 -20.37 -5.62
C GLU A 132 9.02 -18.96 -5.09
N ALA A 133 9.07 -17.94 -5.95
CA ALA A 133 8.76 -16.57 -5.56
C ALA A 133 7.32 -16.40 -5.09
N VAL A 134 6.37 -17.10 -5.71
CA VAL A 134 4.97 -17.11 -5.27
C VAL A 134 4.87 -17.69 -3.85
N TYR A 135 5.53 -18.80 -3.55
CA TYR A 135 5.52 -19.39 -2.21
C TYR A 135 6.20 -18.49 -1.18
N ILE A 136 7.36 -17.90 -1.51
CA ILE A 136 8.07 -16.96 -0.63
C ILE A 136 7.17 -15.77 -0.30
N TYR A 137 6.58 -15.14 -1.31
CA TYR A 137 5.77 -13.94 -1.13
C TYR A 137 4.44 -14.25 -0.42
N ALA A 138 3.79 -15.37 -0.75
CA ALA A 138 2.58 -15.82 -0.06
C ALA A 138 2.87 -16.16 1.40
N ALA A 139 3.98 -16.83 1.70
CA ALA A 139 4.40 -17.11 3.07
C ALA A 139 4.70 -15.82 3.85
N TRP A 140 5.40 -14.86 3.23
CA TRP A 140 5.69 -13.55 3.80
C TRP A 140 4.42 -12.79 4.18
N VAL A 141 3.51 -12.61 3.22
CA VAL A 141 2.25 -11.87 3.46
C VAL A 141 1.40 -12.60 4.50
N SER A 142 1.29 -13.93 4.41
CA SER A 142 0.52 -14.73 5.39
C SER A 142 1.11 -14.63 6.80
N PHE A 143 2.44 -14.66 6.92
CA PHE A 143 3.13 -14.46 8.19
C PHE A 143 2.89 -13.05 8.75
N GLN A 144 2.94 -12.02 7.92
CA GLN A 144 2.61 -10.65 8.35
C GLN A 144 1.15 -10.49 8.76
N VAL A 145 0.20 -11.13 8.05
CA VAL A 145 -1.21 -11.18 8.46
C VAL A 145 -1.36 -11.86 9.82
N PHE A 146 -0.68 -13.00 10.01
CA PHE A 146 -0.67 -13.73 11.28
C PHE A 146 -0.18 -12.84 12.43
N LEU A 147 0.98 -12.18 12.27
CA LEU A 147 1.51 -11.26 13.27
C LEU A 147 0.55 -10.08 13.52
N TYR A 148 0.02 -9.48 12.47
CA TYR A 148 -0.88 -8.33 12.61
C TYR A 148 -2.16 -8.68 13.37
N MET A 149 -2.75 -9.85 13.11
CA MET A 149 -4.03 -10.26 13.67
C MET A 149 -3.93 -10.95 15.02
N LEU A 150 -2.90 -11.77 15.24
CA LEU A 150 -2.84 -12.68 16.39
C LEU A 150 -1.80 -12.29 17.43
N LEU A 151 -0.86 -11.39 17.12
CA LEU A 151 0.13 -10.94 18.08
C LEU A 151 -0.44 -9.79 18.92
N PRO A 152 -0.83 -9.99 20.19
CA PRO A 152 -1.12 -8.87 21.06
C PRO A 152 0.17 -8.07 21.28
N ASP A 153 0.04 -6.75 21.37
CA ASP A 153 1.19 -5.92 21.70
C ASP A 153 1.49 -6.08 23.20
N ILE A 154 2.69 -6.55 23.48
CA ILE A 154 3.23 -6.74 24.83
C ILE A 154 4.32 -5.69 25.09
N CYS A 155 4.93 -5.14 24.03
CA CYS A 155 6.01 -4.17 24.11
C CYS A 155 5.60 -2.90 24.88
N HIS A 156 4.36 -2.41 24.75
CA HIS A 156 3.88 -1.24 25.51
C HIS A 156 3.90 -1.43 27.04
N LYS A 157 3.92 -2.67 27.53
CA LYS A 157 3.95 -2.95 28.98
C LYS A 157 5.36 -2.85 29.54
N PHE A 158 6.38 -3.07 28.71
CA PHE A 158 7.78 -3.17 29.14
C PHE A 158 8.63 -1.97 28.72
N LEU A 159 8.29 -1.32 27.60
CA LEU A 159 9.07 -0.22 27.04
C LEU A 159 8.52 1.13 27.52
N PRO A 160 9.24 1.86 28.38
CA PRO A 160 8.80 3.17 28.83
C PRO A 160 8.78 4.16 27.65
N GLY A 161 7.66 4.88 27.50
CA GLY A 161 7.49 5.87 26.43
C GLY A 161 7.05 5.32 25.08
N TYR A 162 6.98 3.99 24.91
CA TYR A 162 6.38 3.37 23.72
C TYR A 162 4.85 3.37 23.82
N VAL A 163 4.18 3.90 22.79
CA VAL A 163 2.71 3.95 22.71
C VAL A 163 2.22 2.85 21.78
N GLY A 164 2.04 1.64 22.32
CA GLY A 164 1.50 0.47 21.62
C GLY A 164 0.12 0.04 22.13
N GLY A 165 -0.32 -1.16 21.77
CA GLY A 165 -1.61 -1.71 22.21
C GLY A 165 -2.81 -1.16 21.45
N VAL A 166 -3.99 -1.21 22.05
CA VAL A 166 -5.21 -0.70 21.40
C VAL A 166 -5.22 0.82 21.45
N GLN A 167 -5.13 1.46 20.29
CA GLN A 167 -5.14 2.91 20.12
C GLN A 167 -6.34 3.37 19.28
N GLU A 168 -6.75 4.62 19.50
CA GLU A 168 -7.88 5.22 18.77
C GLU A 168 -7.39 6.05 17.58
N GLY A 169 -7.95 5.77 16.41
CA GLY A 169 -7.71 6.52 15.18
C GLY A 169 -8.36 7.90 15.18
N ALA A 170 -8.33 8.58 14.03
CA ALA A 170 -9.11 9.79 13.86
C ALA A 170 -10.61 9.50 13.70
N ARG A 171 -11.42 10.52 13.98
CA ARG A 171 -12.87 10.46 13.75
C ARG A 171 -13.14 10.51 12.25
N THR A 172 -13.84 9.50 11.72
CA THR A 172 -14.24 9.46 10.31
C THR A 172 -15.34 10.51 10.02
N PRO A 173 -15.58 10.86 8.74
CA PRO A 173 -16.70 11.73 8.34
C PRO A 173 -18.07 11.26 8.84
N ALA A 174 -18.27 9.94 8.91
CA ALA A 174 -19.47 9.37 9.49
C ALA A 174 -19.55 9.46 11.03
N GLY A 175 -18.52 10.02 11.66
CA GLY A 175 -18.42 10.22 13.10
C GLY A 175 -17.89 9.02 13.89
N ILE A 176 -17.38 7.98 13.23
CA ILE A 176 -16.88 6.76 13.86
C ILE A 176 -15.42 6.95 14.30
N ILE A 177 -15.06 6.40 15.46
CA ILE A 177 -13.67 6.34 15.92
C ILE A 177 -13.22 4.87 15.86
N ASN A 178 -12.35 4.58 14.91
CA ASN A 178 -11.83 3.24 14.71
C ASN A 178 -10.76 2.91 15.75
N LYS A 179 -10.76 1.67 16.25
CA LYS A 179 -9.72 1.14 17.13
C LYS A 179 -8.70 0.33 16.32
N TYR A 180 -7.44 0.46 16.67
CA TYR A 180 -6.31 -0.17 16.00
C TYR A 180 -5.43 -0.87 17.03
N GLN A 181 -4.98 -2.08 16.73
CA GLN A 181 -3.97 -2.76 17.52
C GLN A 181 -2.59 -2.37 16.99
N ILE A 182 -1.84 -1.59 17.77
CA ILE A 182 -0.49 -1.13 17.45
C ILE A 182 0.51 -2.13 18.02
N ASN A 183 0.98 -3.02 17.16
CA ASN A 183 1.91 -4.12 17.46
C ASN A 183 3.09 -4.19 16.47
N GLY A 184 3.31 -3.15 15.66
CA GLY A 184 4.26 -3.15 14.55
C GLY A 184 5.70 -3.29 15.02
N LEU A 185 6.07 -2.64 16.14
CA LEU A 185 7.41 -2.81 16.71
C LEU A 185 7.67 -4.26 17.12
N GLN A 186 6.71 -4.90 17.78
CA GLN A 186 6.84 -6.30 18.17
C GLN A 186 6.88 -7.24 16.94
N ALA A 187 6.03 -6.99 15.94
CA ALA A 187 6.03 -7.75 14.69
C ALA A 187 7.37 -7.61 13.95
N TRP A 188 7.94 -6.40 13.91
CA TRP A 188 9.26 -6.13 13.33
C TRP A 188 10.36 -6.87 14.08
N ILE A 189 10.39 -6.79 15.42
CA ILE A 189 11.36 -7.49 16.27
C ILE A 189 11.29 -9.01 16.03
N VAL A 190 10.10 -9.60 16.10
CA VAL A 190 9.91 -11.05 15.88
C VAL A 190 10.39 -11.45 14.50
N THR A 191 10.03 -10.69 13.47
CA THR A 191 10.44 -10.95 12.08
C THR A 191 11.96 -10.94 11.93
N HIS A 192 12.65 -9.94 12.51
CA HIS A 192 14.10 -9.78 12.37
C HIS A 192 14.87 -10.78 13.21
N ILE A 193 14.41 -11.08 14.43
CA ILE A 193 14.98 -12.15 15.27
C ILE A 193 14.91 -13.49 14.53
N LEU A 194 13.76 -13.82 13.92
CA LEU A 194 13.61 -15.05 13.15
C LEU A 194 14.53 -15.08 11.93
N TRP A 195 14.70 -13.96 11.23
CA TRP A 195 15.63 -13.88 10.10
C TRP A 195 17.09 -14.10 10.54
N PHE A 196 17.54 -13.43 11.61
CA PHE A 196 18.89 -13.64 12.16
C PHE A 196 19.07 -15.05 12.72
N ALA A 197 18.06 -15.60 13.40
CA ALA A 197 18.10 -16.96 13.91
C ALA A 197 18.20 -17.97 12.75
N ASN A 198 17.49 -17.73 11.65
CA ASN A 198 17.62 -18.52 10.44
C ASN A 198 19.02 -18.40 9.83
N ALA A 199 19.57 -17.19 9.73
CA ALA A 199 20.87 -16.94 9.12
C ALA A 199 22.03 -17.60 9.88
N TYR A 200 21.99 -17.63 11.21
CA TYR A 200 23.11 -18.11 12.05
C TYR A 200 22.92 -19.50 12.67
N TYR A 201 21.69 -19.98 12.83
CA TYR A 201 21.42 -21.22 13.57
C TYR A 201 20.60 -22.24 12.78
N PHE A 202 19.43 -21.85 12.24
CA PHE A 202 18.51 -22.83 11.67
C PHE A 202 18.82 -23.22 10.22
N HIS A 203 19.32 -22.28 9.41
CA HIS A 203 19.63 -22.47 7.99
C HIS A 203 18.49 -23.11 7.17
N TRP A 204 17.23 -22.78 7.48
CA TRP A 204 16.06 -23.30 6.75
C TRP A 204 15.97 -22.74 5.34
N PHE A 205 16.43 -21.51 5.12
CA PHE A 205 16.51 -20.87 3.81
C PHE A 205 17.72 -19.93 3.74
N SER A 206 18.17 -19.60 2.52
CA SER A 206 19.29 -18.68 2.33
C SER A 206 18.96 -17.27 2.82
N PRO A 207 19.85 -16.59 3.58
CA PRO A 207 19.68 -15.17 3.91
C PRO A 207 19.56 -14.24 2.69
N THR A 208 19.98 -14.71 1.52
CA THR A 208 19.92 -13.99 0.23
C THR A 208 18.65 -14.26 -0.58
N ILE A 209 17.71 -15.08 -0.07
CA ILE A 209 16.55 -15.57 -0.81
C ILE A 209 15.71 -14.46 -1.47
N ILE A 210 15.64 -13.28 -0.85
CA ILE A 210 14.88 -12.14 -1.36
C ILE A 210 15.54 -11.58 -2.63
N ILE A 211 16.85 -11.34 -2.59
CA ILE A 211 17.56 -10.80 -3.76
C ILE A 211 17.74 -11.84 -4.86
N ASP A 212 17.93 -13.10 -4.51
CA ASP A 212 18.02 -14.17 -5.50
C ASP A 212 16.71 -14.32 -6.30
N ASN A 213 15.58 -13.94 -5.72
CA ASN A 213 14.26 -13.93 -6.35
C ASN A 213 13.69 -12.52 -6.61
N TRP A 214 14.53 -11.48 -6.70
CA TRP A 214 14.08 -10.07 -6.67
C TRP A 214 13.05 -9.69 -7.75
N ILE A 215 13.30 -10.07 -9.00
CA ILE A 215 12.41 -9.76 -10.14
C ILE A 215 11.14 -10.63 -10.12
N PRO A 216 11.21 -11.96 -9.90
CA PRO A 216 10.00 -12.75 -9.66
C PRO A 216 9.11 -12.23 -8.51
N LEU A 217 9.71 -11.73 -7.42
CA LEU A 217 9.00 -11.10 -6.31
C LEU A 217 8.36 -9.76 -6.71
N LEU A 218 8.96 -9.00 -7.64
CA LEU A 218 8.37 -7.75 -8.17
C LEU A 218 7.03 -8.03 -8.85
N TRP A 219 6.94 -9.12 -9.60
CA TRP A 219 5.68 -9.54 -10.22
C TRP A 219 4.64 -9.93 -9.17
N CYS A 220 5.04 -10.67 -8.12
CA CYS A 220 4.15 -11.03 -7.03
C CYS A 220 3.62 -9.79 -6.29
N ALA A 221 4.49 -8.81 -6.01
CA ALA A 221 4.13 -7.56 -5.36
C ALA A 221 3.18 -6.71 -6.23
N ASN A 222 3.41 -6.64 -7.54
CA ASN A 222 2.50 -5.98 -8.48
C ASN A 222 1.13 -6.66 -8.47
N ILE A 223 1.08 -8.00 -8.60
CA ILE A 223 -0.17 -8.75 -8.55
C ILE A 223 -0.92 -8.44 -7.26
N LEU A 224 -0.25 -8.51 -6.10
CA LEU A 224 -0.88 -8.18 -4.82
C LEU A 224 -1.41 -6.74 -4.77
N GLY A 225 -0.62 -5.76 -5.20
CA GLY A 225 -1.01 -4.34 -5.24
C GLY A 225 -2.24 -4.08 -6.11
N TYR A 226 -2.32 -4.69 -7.30
CA TYR A 226 -3.50 -4.59 -8.16
C TYR A 226 -4.69 -5.39 -7.60
N SER A 227 -4.46 -6.57 -7.02
CA SER A 227 -5.49 -7.42 -6.43
C SER A 227 -6.14 -6.78 -5.22
N VAL A 228 -5.35 -6.22 -4.28
CA VAL A 228 -5.89 -5.58 -3.07
C VAL A 228 -6.71 -4.33 -3.41
N SER A 229 -6.27 -3.57 -4.41
CA SER A 229 -6.95 -2.35 -4.86
C SER A 229 -8.26 -2.68 -5.56
N THR A 230 -8.27 -3.72 -6.39
CA THR A 230 -9.48 -4.27 -7.01
C THR A 230 -10.43 -4.80 -5.95
N PHE A 231 -9.93 -5.55 -4.98
CA PHE A 231 -10.71 -6.04 -3.86
C PHE A 231 -11.35 -4.89 -3.06
N ALA A 232 -10.58 -3.85 -2.72
CA ALA A 232 -11.09 -2.69 -1.99
C ALA A 232 -12.20 -1.97 -2.78
N MET A 233 -12.05 -1.83 -4.10
CA MET A 233 -13.10 -1.28 -4.95
C MET A 233 -14.37 -2.14 -4.95
N ILE A 234 -14.25 -3.46 -5.17
CA ILE A 234 -15.40 -4.40 -5.16
C ILE A 234 -16.09 -4.37 -3.79
N LYS A 235 -15.31 -4.46 -2.72
CA LYS A 235 -15.80 -4.37 -1.34
C LYS A 235 -16.60 -3.09 -1.11
N ALA A 236 -16.11 -1.94 -1.57
CA ALA A 236 -16.81 -0.67 -1.40
C ALA A 236 -18.19 -0.65 -2.09
N TYR A 237 -18.35 -1.37 -3.20
CA TYR A 237 -19.62 -1.46 -3.92
C TYR A 237 -20.61 -2.46 -3.31
N TRP A 238 -20.14 -3.55 -2.69
CA TRP A 238 -21.01 -4.66 -2.28
C TRP A 238 -21.17 -4.79 -0.77
N PHE A 239 -20.08 -4.59 -0.02
CA PHE A 239 -20.06 -4.74 1.44
C PHE A 239 -19.12 -3.71 2.10
N PRO A 240 -19.42 -2.40 1.95
CA PRO A 240 -18.65 -1.35 2.60
C PRO A 240 -18.75 -1.49 4.12
N THR A 241 -17.65 -1.19 4.83
CA THR A 241 -17.62 -1.19 6.31
C THR A 241 -18.59 -0.14 6.83
N ASN A 242 -18.63 1.02 6.18
CA ASN A 242 -19.60 2.07 6.44
C ASN A 242 -19.92 2.85 5.17
N VAL A 243 -21.18 2.80 4.73
CA VAL A 243 -21.66 3.47 3.52
C VAL A 243 -21.47 4.99 3.59
N LYS A 244 -21.55 5.60 4.79
CA LYS A 244 -21.37 7.04 4.97
C LYS A 244 -19.93 7.52 4.78
N ASP A 245 -18.96 6.61 4.87
CA ASP A 245 -17.55 6.87 4.65
C ASP A 245 -17.11 6.48 3.22
N CYS A 246 -18.04 6.04 2.37
CA CYS A 246 -17.78 5.77 0.96
C CYS A 246 -18.00 7.02 0.10
N LYS A 247 -17.14 7.19 -0.91
CA LYS A 247 -17.23 8.28 -1.88
C LYS A 247 -17.11 7.77 -3.30
N PHE A 248 -18.12 8.11 -4.10
CA PHE A 248 -18.18 7.77 -5.52
C PHE A 248 -18.15 9.06 -6.32
N THR A 249 -17.25 9.17 -7.29
CA THR A 249 -17.21 10.34 -8.20
C THR A 249 -17.91 10.07 -9.53
N GLY A 250 -18.25 8.81 -9.81
CA GLY A 250 -18.82 8.38 -11.09
C GLY A 250 -17.77 8.12 -12.17
N ASN A 251 -16.48 8.35 -11.87
CA ASN A 251 -15.37 7.98 -12.73
C ASN A 251 -14.63 6.78 -12.13
N VAL A 252 -14.82 5.60 -12.74
CA VAL A 252 -14.27 4.33 -12.25
C VAL A 252 -12.74 4.35 -12.16
N ILE A 253 -12.04 5.00 -13.08
CA ILE A 253 -10.56 5.05 -13.08
C ILE A 253 -10.08 5.87 -11.88
N TYR A 254 -10.71 7.03 -11.65
CA TYR A 254 -10.36 7.90 -10.52
C TYR A 254 -10.73 7.27 -9.16
N ASP A 255 -11.88 6.59 -9.10
CA ASP A 255 -12.34 5.84 -7.92
C ASP A 255 -11.44 4.62 -7.63
N TYR A 256 -10.93 3.95 -8.66
CA TYR A 256 -9.96 2.85 -8.51
C TYR A 256 -8.61 3.35 -7.96
N MET A 257 -8.08 4.43 -8.52
CA MET A 257 -6.80 5.02 -8.11
C MET A 257 -6.82 5.46 -6.66
N MET A 258 -7.80 6.29 -6.32
CA MET A 258 -7.82 7.03 -5.05
C MET A 258 -8.67 6.36 -3.97
N GLY A 259 -9.41 5.30 -4.32
CA GLY A 259 -10.24 4.56 -3.38
C GLY A 259 -11.65 5.15 -3.21
N ILE A 260 -12.61 4.25 -2.97
CA ILE A 260 -14.01 4.58 -2.69
C ILE A 260 -14.29 4.54 -1.20
N GLU A 261 -13.79 3.51 -0.51
CA GLU A 261 -14.00 3.33 0.92
C GLU A 261 -12.88 4.01 1.70
N PHE A 262 -13.25 4.76 2.74
CA PHE A 262 -12.28 5.55 3.49
C PHE A 262 -11.26 4.67 4.21
N ASN A 263 -11.70 3.75 5.08
CA ASN A 263 -10.85 2.77 5.76
C ASN A 263 -11.47 1.37 5.59
N PRO A 264 -11.17 0.64 4.50
CA PRO A 264 -11.70 -0.70 4.31
C PRO A 264 -11.18 -1.63 5.40
N ARG A 265 -12.09 -2.40 5.99
CA ARG A 265 -11.79 -3.36 7.05
C ARG A 265 -12.36 -4.74 6.78
N ILE A 266 -11.64 -5.78 7.22
CA ILE A 266 -12.19 -7.12 7.40
C ILE A 266 -12.42 -7.34 8.90
N GLY A 267 -13.68 -7.58 9.27
CA GLY A 267 -14.09 -7.63 10.67
C GLY A 267 -13.81 -6.31 11.39
N LYS A 268 -13.52 -6.39 12.69
CA LYS A 268 -13.29 -5.21 13.54
C LYS A 268 -11.84 -4.71 13.49
N TRP A 269 -10.89 -5.62 13.27
CA TRP A 269 -9.48 -5.39 13.57
C TRP A 269 -8.58 -5.25 12.34
N PHE A 270 -8.89 -5.94 11.23
CA PHE A 270 -8.03 -5.90 10.06
C PHE A 270 -8.28 -4.62 9.27
N ASP A 271 -7.38 -3.64 9.36
CA ASP A 271 -7.44 -2.39 8.60
C ASP A 271 -6.41 -2.40 7.47
N PHE A 272 -6.86 -2.21 6.23
CA PHE A 272 -6.01 -2.36 5.06
C PHE A 272 -4.89 -1.32 5.01
N LYS A 273 -5.17 -0.07 5.37
CA LYS A 273 -4.17 0.99 5.29
C LYS A 273 -3.02 0.75 6.24
N LEU A 274 -3.36 0.49 7.51
CA LEU A 274 -2.33 0.24 8.53
C LEU A 274 -1.56 -1.05 8.23
N PHE A 275 -2.27 -2.09 7.77
CA PHE A 275 -1.64 -3.35 7.42
C PHE A 275 -0.64 -3.18 6.28
N PHE A 276 -1.06 -2.70 5.11
CA PHE A 276 -0.22 -2.67 3.90
C PHE A 276 0.98 -1.73 4.05
N ASN A 277 0.77 -0.54 4.61
CA ASN A 277 1.85 0.40 4.84
C ASN A 277 2.90 -0.15 5.80
N GLY A 278 2.47 -0.58 6.99
CA GLY A 278 3.39 -1.00 8.04
C GLY A 278 4.00 -2.38 7.81
N ARG A 279 3.19 -3.39 7.44
CA ARG A 279 3.60 -4.80 7.52
C ARG A 279 4.33 -5.29 6.26
N PRO A 280 3.67 -5.63 5.14
CA PRO A 280 4.36 -6.14 3.96
C PRO A 280 5.26 -5.10 3.28
N GLY A 281 5.05 -3.80 3.50
CA GLY A 281 5.89 -2.71 3.00
C GLY A 281 7.10 -2.42 3.88
N ILE A 282 6.89 -1.70 4.99
CA ILE A 282 8.00 -1.17 5.83
C ILE A 282 8.80 -2.28 6.53
N VAL A 283 8.19 -3.37 7.01
CA VAL A 283 8.98 -4.50 7.57
C VAL A 283 9.83 -5.16 6.48
N ALA A 284 9.29 -5.33 5.27
CA ALA A 284 10.04 -5.92 4.16
C ALA A 284 11.24 -5.05 3.76
N TRP A 285 11.12 -3.73 3.80
CA TRP A 285 12.23 -2.82 3.49
C TRP A 285 13.51 -3.16 4.28
N ALA A 286 13.41 -3.31 5.60
CA ALA A 286 14.55 -3.67 6.42
C ALA A 286 15.11 -5.07 6.10
N LEU A 287 14.25 -6.06 5.81
CA LEU A 287 14.68 -7.40 5.39
C LEU A 287 15.37 -7.42 4.02
N ILE A 288 14.88 -6.62 3.06
CA ILE A 288 15.48 -6.48 1.73
C ILE A 288 16.91 -5.94 1.89
N ASN A 289 17.11 -4.92 2.71
CA ASN A 289 18.43 -4.37 2.98
C ASN A 289 19.40 -5.41 3.56
N LEU A 290 18.94 -6.18 4.55
CA LEU A 290 19.72 -7.26 5.14
C LEU A 290 20.06 -8.36 4.13
N SER A 291 19.11 -8.71 3.25
CA SER A 291 19.34 -9.67 2.16
C SER A 291 20.39 -9.18 1.17
N TYR A 292 20.43 -7.88 0.85
CA TYR A 292 21.48 -7.29 0.00
C TYR A 292 22.84 -7.27 0.70
N ALA A 293 22.88 -6.96 1.99
CA ALA A 293 24.12 -7.03 2.78
C ALA A 293 24.66 -8.47 2.83
N ALA A 294 23.78 -9.46 3.05
CA ALA A 294 24.14 -10.87 2.99
C ALA A 294 24.66 -11.29 1.61
N LYS A 295 24.06 -10.79 0.53
CA LYS A 295 24.52 -11.08 -0.84
C LYS A 295 25.87 -10.43 -1.14
N GLN A 296 26.11 -9.22 -0.64
CA GLN A 296 27.41 -8.58 -0.75
C GLN A 296 28.49 -9.40 -0.02
N GLN A 297 28.18 -9.92 1.17
CA GLN A 297 29.06 -10.82 1.92
C GLN A 297 29.33 -12.13 1.17
N GLU A 298 28.31 -12.73 0.55
CA GLU A 298 28.45 -13.96 -0.25
C GLU A 298 29.34 -13.76 -1.49
N LEU A 299 29.13 -12.66 -2.23
CA LEU A 299 29.84 -12.40 -3.48
C LEU A 299 31.29 -11.92 -3.27
N TYR A 300 31.54 -11.11 -2.25
CA TYR A 300 32.82 -10.41 -2.09
C TYR A 300 33.57 -10.78 -0.79
N GLY A 301 33.00 -11.64 0.05
CA GLY A 301 33.59 -12.04 1.33
C GLY A 301 33.60 -10.93 2.40
N GLN A 302 33.04 -9.75 2.10
CA GLN A 302 32.96 -8.61 3.02
C GLN A 302 31.75 -7.72 2.71
N VAL A 303 31.20 -7.07 3.74
CA VAL A 303 30.20 -6.01 3.59
C VAL A 303 30.90 -4.66 3.62
N THR A 304 30.63 -3.81 2.63
CA THR A 304 31.23 -2.47 2.52
C THR A 304 30.73 -1.52 3.60
N ASN A 305 31.56 -0.54 4.01
CA ASN A 305 31.16 0.48 4.98
C ASN A 305 29.90 1.24 4.56
N SER A 306 29.75 1.55 3.26
CA SER A 306 28.57 2.24 2.73
C SER A 306 27.30 1.39 2.85
N MET A 307 27.39 0.08 2.61
CA MET A 307 26.27 -0.85 2.81
C MET A 307 25.86 -0.91 4.28
N ILE A 308 26.83 -1.02 5.20
CA ILE A 308 26.59 -1.00 6.65
C ILE A 308 25.90 0.30 7.06
N LEU A 309 26.43 1.45 6.60
CA LEU A 309 25.89 2.76 6.93
C LEU A 309 24.44 2.92 6.44
N VAL A 310 24.15 2.57 5.19
CA VAL A 310 22.78 2.62 4.65
C VAL A 310 21.84 1.72 5.43
N ASN A 311 22.26 0.49 5.74
CA ASN A 311 21.45 -0.44 6.53
C ASN A 311 21.14 0.12 7.91
N ILE A 312 22.12 0.68 8.61
CA ILE A 312 21.94 1.26 9.95
C ILE A 312 21.01 2.49 9.88
N LEU A 313 21.25 3.43 8.96
CA LEU A 313 20.44 4.64 8.86
C LEU A 313 18.99 4.33 8.50
N GLN A 314 18.77 3.42 7.55
CA GLN A 314 17.42 2.99 7.18
C GLN A 314 16.76 2.15 8.29
N ALA A 315 17.51 1.32 9.02
CA ALA A 315 16.99 0.60 10.18
C ALA A 315 16.58 1.54 11.32
N ILE A 316 17.37 2.59 11.60
CA ILE A 316 17.00 3.63 12.59
C ILE A 316 15.68 4.28 12.18
N TYR A 317 15.54 4.65 10.90
CA TYR A 317 14.30 5.24 10.38
C TYR A 317 13.09 4.29 10.54
N VAL A 318 13.25 3.03 10.15
CA VAL A 318 12.18 2.02 10.25
C VAL A 318 11.79 1.74 11.70
N VAL A 319 12.77 1.64 12.60
CA VAL A 319 12.51 1.43 14.03
C VAL A 319 11.84 2.66 14.65
N ASP A 320 12.25 3.87 14.29
CA ASP A 320 11.60 5.11 14.74
C ASP A 320 10.13 5.17 14.27
N PHE A 321 9.85 4.78 13.02
CA PHE A 321 8.48 4.64 12.53
C PHE A 321 7.67 3.67 13.39
N PHE A 322 8.19 2.48 13.70
CA PHE A 322 7.45 1.50 14.51
C PHE A 322 7.34 1.88 15.99
N TRP A 323 8.33 2.59 16.53
CA TRP A 323 8.27 3.16 17.88
C TRP A 323 7.15 4.19 17.97
N ASN A 324 6.95 4.97 16.91
CA ASN A 324 5.93 6.02 16.83
C ASN A 324 4.70 5.59 15.99
N GLU A 325 4.44 4.29 15.82
CA GLU A 325 3.38 3.78 14.93
C GLU A 325 1.99 4.35 15.29
N ALA A 326 1.72 4.62 16.57
CA ALA A 326 0.46 5.25 16.99
C ALA A 326 0.25 6.66 16.39
N TRP A 327 1.33 7.39 16.10
CA TRP A 327 1.26 8.71 15.45
C TRP A 327 0.84 8.59 13.99
N TYR A 328 1.16 7.47 13.34
CA TYR A 328 0.75 7.20 11.97
C TYR A 328 -0.78 7.17 11.83
N LEU A 329 -1.52 6.81 12.89
CA LEU A 329 -2.98 6.89 12.90
C LEU A 329 -3.54 8.32 12.73
N LYS A 330 -2.69 9.34 12.81
CA LYS A 330 -3.03 10.77 12.68
C LYS A 330 -2.50 11.38 11.37
N THR A 331 -1.89 10.60 10.49
CA THR A 331 -1.36 11.08 9.20
C THR A 331 -2.44 11.21 8.13
N ILE A 332 -2.09 11.83 7.01
CA ILE A 332 -3.00 12.04 5.87
C ILE A 332 -3.53 10.73 5.30
N ASP A 333 -2.68 9.69 5.21
CA ASP A 333 -3.04 8.38 4.64
C ASP A 333 -4.21 7.75 5.40
N ILE A 334 -4.16 7.75 6.74
CA ILE A 334 -5.22 7.21 7.60
C ILE A 334 -6.39 8.18 7.73
N CYS A 335 -6.09 9.47 7.87
CA CYS A 335 -7.08 10.47 8.29
C CYS A 335 -7.76 11.21 7.14
N HIS A 336 -7.34 11.12 5.89
CA HIS A 336 -7.91 11.95 4.83
C HIS A 336 -8.06 11.20 3.50
N ASP A 337 -7.10 10.34 3.16
CA ASP A 337 -7.13 9.61 1.90
C ASP A 337 -8.05 8.39 1.96
N HIS A 338 -8.59 7.99 0.82
CA HIS A 338 -9.33 6.74 0.69
C HIS A 338 -8.38 5.63 0.24
N PHE A 339 -8.69 4.38 0.55
CA PHE A 339 -7.81 3.28 0.16
C PHE A 339 -8.17 2.79 -1.25
N GLY A 340 -7.26 3.04 -2.19
CA GLY A 340 -7.31 2.56 -3.57
C GLY A 340 -5.93 2.13 -4.06
N TRP A 341 -5.75 2.10 -5.38
CA TRP A 341 -4.49 1.69 -6.00
C TRP A 341 -3.28 2.50 -5.54
N TYR A 342 -3.45 3.81 -5.31
CA TYR A 342 -2.37 4.68 -4.86
C TYR A 342 -1.69 4.16 -3.57
N LEU A 343 -2.48 3.85 -2.54
CA LEU A 343 -1.96 3.31 -1.28
C LEU A 343 -1.63 1.81 -1.41
N GLY A 344 -2.54 1.02 -1.98
CA GLY A 344 -2.36 -0.44 -2.07
C GLY A 344 -1.13 -0.86 -2.88
N TRP A 345 -0.96 -0.31 -4.09
CA TRP A 345 0.21 -0.60 -4.93
C TRP A 345 1.46 0.14 -4.44
N GLY A 346 1.31 1.38 -3.96
CA GLY A 346 2.42 2.17 -3.41
C GLY A 346 3.13 1.46 -2.26
N ASP A 347 2.37 0.93 -1.30
CA ASP A 347 2.93 0.22 -0.14
C ASP A 347 3.55 -1.14 -0.52
N CYS A 348 2.96 -1.85 -1.50
CA CYS A 348 3.46 -3.17 -1.92
C CYS A 348 4.69 -3.11 -2.84
N VAL A 349 4.76 -2.08 -3.70
CA VAL A 349 5.73 -2.04 -4.81
C VAL A 349 6.61 -0.80 -4.72
N TRP A 350 6.04 0.39 -4.70
CA TRP A 350 6.83 1.62 -4.77
C TRP A 350 7.81 1.74 -3.59
N LEU A 351 7.32 1.55 -2.37
CA LEU A 351 8.11 1.63 -1.15
C LEU A 351 9.26 0.62 -1.15
N PRO A 352 9.02 -0.71 -1.18
CA PRO A 352 10.11 -1.68 -1.05
C PRO A 352 11.11 -1.66 -2.21
N TYR A 353 10.70 -1.29 -3.42
CA TYR A 353 11.59 -1.32 -4.60
C TYR A 353 12.35 -0.01 -4.84
N LEU A 354 11.79 1.14 -4.49
CA LEU A 354 12.50 2.41 -4.67
C LEU A 354 13.30 2.85 -3.44
N TYR A 355 12.83 2.52 -2.23
CA TYR A 355 13.52 2.95 -0.99
C TYR A 355 14.76 2.10 -0.69
N THR A 356 14.89 0.97 -1.38
CA THR A 356 16.04 0.06 -1.28
C THR A 356 17.07 0.31 -2.37
N LEU A 357 16.85 1.23 -3.33
CA LEU A 357 17.76 1.44 -4.47
C LEU A 357 19.22 1.68 -4.05
N GLN A 358 19.46 2.31 -2.91
CA GLN A 358 20.80 2.57 -2.38
C GLN A 358 21.54 1.26 -2.05
N VAL A 359 20.88 0.28 -1.42
CA VAL A 359 21.50 -1.03 -1.15
C VAL A 359 21.74 -1.80 -2.44
N ILE A 360 20.83 -1.71 -3.42
CA ILE A 360 21.01 -2.35 -4.74
C ILE A 360 22.26 -1.80 -5.42
N LEU A 361 22.38 -0.47 -5.47
CA LEU A 361 23.50 0.22 -6.08
C LEU A 361 24.84 -0.19 -5.45
N HIS A 362 24.92 -0.23 -4.12
CA HIS A 362 26.15 -0.62 -3.43
C HIS A 362 26.51 -2.09 -3.64
N CYS A 363 25.51 -2.98 -3.75
CA CYS A 363 25.75 -4.39 -4.08
C CYS A 363 26.28 -4.57 -5.51
N CYS A 364 25.68 -3.89 -6.49
CA CYS A 364 26.10 -3.94 -7.90
C CYS A 364 27.47 -3.29 -8.12
N ARG A 365 27.74 -2.12 -7.53
CA ARG A 365 28.97 -1.34 -7.75
C ARG A 365 30.22 -1.99 -7.13
N SER A 366 30.04 -2.87 -6.15
CA SER A 366 31.15 -3.63 -5.54
C SER A 366 31.79 -4.64 -6.49
N SER A 367 31.21 -4.86 -7.68
CA SER A 367 31.83 -5.63 -8.77
C SER A 367 33.09 -4.96 -9.34
N HIS A 368 33.33 -3.68 -9.05
CA HIS A 368 34.52 -2.93 -9.45
C HIS A 368 35.13 -2.14 -8.26
N PRO A 369 36.13 -2.69 -7.56
CA PRO A 369 36.72 -2.06 -6.37
C PRO A 369 37.38 -0.70 -6.62
N GLU A 370 37.76 -0.39 -7.87
CA GLU A 370 38.37 0.91 -8.23
C GLU A 370 37.40 2.10 -8.09
N ILE A 371 36.08 1.85 -8.08
CA ILE A 371 35.07 2.91 -8.03
C ILE A 371 34.47 3.06 -6.61
N ALA A 372 34.64 2.06 -5.73
CA ALA A 372 34.11 2.09 -4.37
C ALA A 372 34.93 2.97 -3.39
N ALA A 373 36.05 3.54 -3.84
CA ALA A 373 36.94 4.40 -3.05
C ALA A 373 36.66 5.91 -3.20
N LEU A 374 35.57 6.28 -3.88
CA LEU A 374 35.02 7.64 -3.95
C LEU A 374 33.63 7.66 -3.29
#